data_AF-A0A183UFD2-F1
#
_entry.id   AF-A0A183UFD2-F1
#
_cell.length_a   1.000
_cell.length_b   1.000
_cell.length_c   1.000
_cell.angle_alpha   90.00
_cell.angle_beta   90.00
_cell.angle_gamma   90.00
#
_symmetry.space_group_name_H-M   'P 1'
#
loop_
_entity.id
_entity.type
_entity.pdbx_description
1 polymer ?
#
loop_
_entity_poly.entity_id
_entity_poly.type
_entity_poly.pdbx_seq_one_letter_code
_entity_poly.pdbx_strand_id
1 'polypeptide(L)'
;MVDGFMQLSQEEQISLLKGGVFELATIVVAQHYNVETTSLLIDTEIIPATIFQSSDPAEMQFIIAMHGCVHEFAQLHLTSTETALLSAWILLERSSSGQYISEQLRNCLQQQIASRLADAGPTMQTLCDLIVRLRALAQEHIRLLGQLSITYPQAADRGTLPELYKELFTPTS
;
A
#
# COMPACT_ATOMS: atom_id res chain seq x y z
N MET A 1 -3.98 -4.20 17.59
CA MET A 1 -3.21 -5.36 17.11
C MET A 1 -4.19 -6.27 16.39
N VAL A 2 -3.86 -6.82 15.23
CA VAL A 2 -4.80 -7.65 14.46
C VAL A 2 -4.89 -9.03 15.11
N ASP A 3 -6.08 -9.42 15.57
CA ASP A 3 -6.31 -10.74 16.15
C ASP A 3 -6.01 -11.84 15.12
N GLY A 4 -5.36 -12.91 15.57
CA GLY A 4 -4.88 -13.99 14.70
C GLY A 4 -3.46 -13.77 14.14
N PHE A 5 -3.01 -12.53 13.90
CA PHE A 5 -1.66 -12.28 13.38
C PHE A 5 -0.56 -12.75 14.34
N MET A 6 -0.70 -12.44 15.63
CA MET A 6 0.28 -12.83 16.66
C MET A 6 0.31 -14.34 16.94
N GLN A 7 -0.65 -15.11 16.41
CA GLN A 7 -0.74 -16.55 16.55
C GLN A 7 0.02 -17.29 15.43
N LEU A 8 0.38 -16.59 14.36
CA LEU A 8 1.18 -17.15 13.26
C LEU A 8 2.63 -17.35 13.69
N SER A 9 3.36 -18.21 12.98
CA SER A 9 4.80 -18.38 13.19
C SER A 9 5.55 -17.06 12.93
N GLN A 10 6.70 -16.85 13.58
CA GLN A 10 7.50 -15.65 13.35
C GLN A 10 7.92 -15.50 11.87
N GLU A 11 8.27 -16.61 11.21
CA GLU A 11 8.62 -16.65 9.79
C GLU A 11 7.44 -16.18 8.92
N GLU A 12 6.24 -16.67 9.21
CA GLU A 12 5.03 -16.26 8.50
C GLU A 12 4.70 -14.78 8.75
N GLN A 13 4.79 -14.30 9.99
CA GLN A 13 4.59 -12.88 10.32
C GLN A 13 5.55 -11.99 9.53
N ILE A 14 6.83 -12.35 9.45
CA ILE A 14 7.84 -11.63 8.67
C ILE A 14 7.49 -11.66 7.18
N SER A 15 7.14 -12.83 6.64
CA SER A 15 6.77 -12.98 5.23
C SER A 15 5.57 -12.12 4.84
N LEU A 16 4.53 -12.09 5.69
CA LEU A 16 3.35 -11.25 5.48
C LEU A 16 3.69 -9.75 5.51
N LEU A 17 4.53 -9.33 6.46
CA LEU A 17 4.96 -7.93 6.55
C LEU A 17 5.81 -7.53 5.34
N LYS A 18 6.81 -8.32 4.95
CA LYS A 18 7.64 -8.05 3.77
C LYS A 18 6.79 -7.97 2.50
N GLY A 19 5.82 -8.87 2.36
CA GLY A 19 4.91 -8.85 1.21
C GLY A 19 3.95 -7.66 1.23
N GLY A 20 3.40 -7.29 2.39
CA GLY A 20 2.25 -6.39 2.48
C GLY A 20 2.57 -4.92 2.81
N VAL A 21 3.75 -4.63 3.36
CA VAL A 21 4.05 -3.30 3.92
C VAL A 21 3.96 -2.16 2.91
N PHE A 22 4.30 -2.40 1.64
CA PHE A 22 4.14 -1.40 0.57
C PHE A 22 2.67 -1.02 0.35
N GLU A 23 1.80 -2.04 0.25
CA GLU A 23 0.36 -1.86 0.09
C GLU A 23 -0.22 -1.11 1.30
N LEU A 24 0.14 -1.53 2.51
CA LEU A 24 -0.33 -0.93 3.76
C LEU A 24 0.11 0.54 3.88
N ALA A 25 1.37 0.84 3.58
CA ALA A 25 1.88 2.20 3.60
C ALA A 25 1.14 3.10 2.60
N THR A 26 0.85 2.60 1.40
CA THR A 26 0.13 3.37 0.38
C THR A 26 -1.29 3.71 0.81
N ILE A 27 -1.99 2.78 1.45
CA ILE A 27 -3.34 3.02 1.99
C ILE A 27 -3.30 4.10 3.07
N VAL A 28 -2.30 4.08 3.96
CA VAL A 28 -2.11 5.12 4.97
C VAL A 28 -1.83 6.47 4.30
N VAL A 29 -0.92 6.51 3.32
CA VAL A 29 -0.62 7.73 2.55
C VAL A 29 -1.88 8.32 1.91
N ALA A 30 -2.77 7.49 1.38
CA ALA A 30 -4.03 7.95 0.79
C ALA A 30 -4.97 8.63 1.80
N GLN A 31 -4.89 8.31 3.10
CA GLN A 31 -5.65 9.02 4.15
C GLN A 31 -5.16 10.46 4.37
N HIS A 32 -3.92 10.75 3.98
CA HIS A 32 -3.29 12.06 4.11
C HIS A 32 -3.29 12.84 2.78
N TYR A 33 -3.95 12.31 1.75
CA TYR A 33 -3.98 12.90 0.42
C TYR A 33 -5.22 13.78 0.21
N ASN A 34 -5.00 15.02 -0.22
CA ASN A 34 -6.06 15.95 -0.58
C ASN A 34 -6.33 15.88 -2.09
N VAL A 35 -7.52 15.37 -2.44
CA VAL A 35 -7.98 15.14 -3.82
C VAL A 35 -8.06 16.45 -4.62
N GLU A 36 -8.54 17.53 -4.02
CA GLU A 36 -8.80 18.80 -4.70
C GLU A 36 -7.51 19.52 -5.11
N THR A 37 -6.52 19.53 -4.21
CA THR A 37 -5.24 20.22 -4.41
C THR A 37 -4.16 19.32 -4.99
N THR A 38 -4.43 18.02 -5.12
CA THR A 38 -3.47 17.00 -5.55
C THR A 38 -2.17 17.03 -4.76
N SER A 39 -2.30 16.98 -3.42
CA SER A 39 -1.17 17.12 -2.50
C SER A 39 -1.30 16.19 -1.28
N LEU A 40 -0.16 15.84 -0.68
CA LEU A 40 -0.07 15.12 0.58
C LEU A 40 0.12 16.11 1.73
N LEU A 41 -0.61 15.91 2.83
CA LEU A 41 -0.37 16.61 4.09
C LEU A 41 0.42 15.70 5.03
N ILE A 42 1.70 15.96 5.21
CA ILE A 42 2.58 15.21 6.12
C ILE A 42 3.01 16.16 7.23
N ASP A 43 2.60 15.85 8.47
CA ASP A 43 2.74 16.73 9.63
C ASP A 43 2.14 18.14 9.39
N THR A 44 3.00 19.14 9.15
CA THR A 44 2.62 20.52 8.86
C THR A 44 2.91 20.94 7.43
N GLU A 45 3.47 20.05 6.61
CA GLU A 45 3.93 20.34 5.26
C GLU A 45 2.94 19.84 4.21
N ILE A 46 2.71 20.66 3.19
CA ILE A 46 1.93 20.30 2.01
C ILE A 46 2.89 19.96 0.88
N ILE A 47 2.81 18.73 0.40
CA ILE A 47 3.69 18.19 -0.65
C ILE A 47 2.85 17.98 -1.92
N PRO A 48 2.92 18.89 -2.91
CA PRO A 48 2.21 18.72 -4.17
C PRO A 48 2.75 17.51 -4.94
N ALA A 49 1.86 16.75 -5.58
CA ALA A 49 2.28 15.60 -6.39
C ALA A 49 3.26 15.96 -7.51
N THR A 50 3.22 17.21 -7.99
CA THR A 50 4.10 17.73 -9.05
C THR A 50 5.58 17.77 -8.67
N ILE A 51 5.92 17.68 -7.37
CA ILE A 51 7.32 17.64 -6.92
C ILE A 51 8.02 16.34 -7.32
N PHE A 52 7.27 15.24 -7.48
CA PHE A 52 7.81 13.95 -7.87
C PHE A 52 8.02 13.94 -9.39
N GLN A 53 9.28 14.04 -9.81
CA GLN A 53 9.68 14.07 -11.21
C GLN A 53 10.88 13.14 -11.41
N SER A 54 10.92 12.44 -12.54
CA SER A 54 12.11 11.71 -12.98
C SER A 54 12.32 11.92 -14.48
N SER A 55 13.58 11.94 -14.90
CA SER A 55 13.97 11.89 -16.31
C SER A 55 13.91 10.48 -16.88
N ASP A 56 13.89 9.45 -16.03
CA ASP A 56 13.72 8.07 -16.46
C ASP A 56 12.23 7.80 -16.78
N PRO A 57 11.89 7.33 -18.00
CA PRO A 57 10.50 7.10 -18.39
C PRO A 57 9.78 6.04 -17.54
N ALA A 58 10.48 5.01 -17.08
CA ALA A 58 9.88 3.94 -16.28
C ALA A 58 9.60 4.42 -14.85
N GLU A 59 10.53 5.16 -14.24
CA GLU A 59 10.30 5.81 -12.94
C GLU A 59 9.16 6.82 -13.02
N MET A 60 9.12 7.65 -14.07
CA MET A 60 8.05 8.63 -14.23
C MET A 60 6.68 7.97 -14.43
N GLN A 61 6.61 6.88 -15.20
CA GLN A 61 5.39 6.09 -15.36
C GLN A 61 4.92 5.50 -14.03
N PHE A 62 5.84 4.97 -13.23
CA PHE A 62 5.55 4.46 -11.89
C PHE A 62 5.03 5.56 -10.96
N ILE A 63 5.65 6.74 -10.94
CA ILE A 63 5.20 7.91 -10.17
C ILE A 63 3.76 8.29 -10.54
N ILE A 64 3.46 8.41 -11.84
CA ILE A 64 2.12 8.75 -12.33
C ILE A 64 1.11 7.68 -11.89
N ALA A 65 1.44 6.40 -12.02
CA ALA A 65 0.55 5.31 -11.66
C ALA A 65 0.31 5.22 -10.14
N MET A 66 1.35 5.43 -9.32
CA MET A 66 1.24 5.52 -7.86
C MET A 66 0.35 6.69 -7.44
N HIS A 67 0.56 7.87 -8.04
CA HIS A 67 -0.26 9.05 -7.78
C HIS A 67 -1.73 8.79 -8.12
N GLY A 68 -2.02 8.22 -9.30
CA GLY A 68 -3.38 7.85 -9.68
C GLY A 68 -4.01 6.86 -8.69
N CYS A 69 -3.26 5.84 -8.26
CA CYS A 69 -3.72 4.88 -7.29
C CYS A 69 -4.05 5.51 -5.93
N VAL A 70 -3.16 6.36 -5.38
CA VAL A 70 -3.38 7.10 -4.13
C VAL A 70 -4.58 8.04 -4.25
N HIS A 71 -4.71 8.75 -5.37
CA HIS A 71 -5.82 9.64 -5.63
C HIS A 71 -7.16 8.91 -5.61
N GLU A 72 -7.26 7.77 -6.31
CA GLU A 72 -8.47 6.97 -6.35
C GLU A 72 -8.81 6.34 -4.98
N PHE A 73 -7.82 5.89 -4.20
CA PHE A 73 -8.05 5.45 -2.82
C PHE A 73 -8.61 6.57 -1.94
N ALA A 74 -8.06 7.79 -2.06
CA ALA A 74 -8.51 8.94 -1.29
C ALA A 74 -9.95 9.36 -1.64
N GLN A 75 -10.36 9.23 -2.90
CA GLN A 75 -11.73 9.51 -3.37
C GLN A 75 -12.79 8.59 -2.74
N LEU A 76 -12.41 7.40 -2.27
CA LEU A 76 -13.34 6.50 -1.57
C LEU A 76 -13.72 7.03 -0.17
N HIS A 77 -12.99 8.02 0.34
CA HIS A 77 -13.18 8.62 1.66
C HIS A 77 -13.39 7.56 2.75
N LEU A 78 -12.51 6.55 2.76
CA LEU A 78 -12.57 5.47 3.75
C LEU A 78 -12.40 6.05 5.15
N THR A 79 -13.27 5.61 6.06
CA THR A 79 -13.15 5.95 7.48
C THR A 79 -11.97 5.22 8.11
N SER A 80 -11.50 5.65 9.28
CA SER A 80 -10.43 4.96 10.01
C SER A 80 -10.75 3.48 10.27
N THR A 81 -12.01 3.15 10.53
CA THR A 81 -12.46 1.76 10.71
C THR A 81 -12.39 0.95 9.42
N GLU A 82 -12.84 1.51 8.30
CA GLU A 82 -12.78 0.85 6.99
C GLU A 82 -11.33 0.66 6.54
N THR A 83 -10.48 1.67 6.74
CA THR A 83 -9.05 1.62 6.49
C THR A 83 -8.39 0.51 7.32
N ALA A 84 -8.72 0.39 8.62
CA ALA A 84 -8.19 -0.67 9.46
C ALA A 84 -8.62 -2.08 9.00
N LEU A 85 -9.88 -2.25 8.61
CA LEU A 85 -10.39 -3.52 8.08
C LEU A 85 -9.72 -3.89 6.74
N LEU A 86 -9.56 -2.92 5.84
CA LEU A 86 -8.86 -3.09 4.56
C LEU A 86 -7.40 -3.48 4.77
N SER A 87 -6.69 -2.79 5.67
CA SER A 87 -5.31 -3.10 6.02
C SER A 87 -5.18 -4.51 6.58
N ALA A 88 -6.08 -4.92 7.49
CA ALA A 88 -6.08 -6.27 8.04
C ALA A 88 -6.37 -7.32 6.96
N TRP A 89 -7.31 -7.05 6.05
CA TRP A 89 -7.65 -7.94 4.94
C TRP A 89 -6.44 -8.17 4.04
N ILE A 90 -5.79 -7.11 3.57
CA ILE A 90 -4.61 -7.20 2.68
C ILE A 90 -3.46 -7.95 3.36
N LEU A 91 -3.21 -7.68 4.64
CA LEU A 91 -2.14 -8.33 5.39
C LEU A 91 -2.38 -9.83 5.57
N LEU A 92 -3.60 -10.22 5.90
CA LEU A 92 -3.93 -11.61 6.26
C LEU A 92 -4.34 -12.48 5.07
N GLU A 93 -4.69 -11.91 3.91
CA GLU A 93 -5.06 -12.70 2.73
C GLU A 93 -3.97 -13.68 2.29
N ARG A 94 -2.70 -13.36 2.56
CA ARG A 94 -1.54 -14.20 2.21
C ARG A 94 -1.16 -15.20 3.31
N SER A 95 -1.87 -15.21 4.44
CA SER A 95 -1.60 -16.15 5.53
C SER A 95 -2.05 -17.56 5.15
N SER A 96 -1.32 -18.56 5.66
CA SER A 96 -1.67 -19.98 5.55
C SER A 96 -3.04 -20.33 6.13
N SER A 97 -3.54 -19.55 7.09
CA SER A 97 -4.88 -19.66 7.69
C SER A 97 -5.84 -18.55 7.22
N GLY A 98 -5.41 -17.77 6.21
CA GLY A 98 -5.94 -16.47 5.88
C GLY A 98 -7.29 -16.45 5.18
N GLN A 99 -7.69 -17.51 4.47
CA GLN A 99 -8.89 -17.46 3.62
C GLN A 99 -10.17 -17.14 4.40
N TYR A 100 -10.44 -17.86 5.49
CA TYR A 100 -11.64 -17.62 6.29
C TYR A 100 -11.65 -16.23 6.95
N ILE A 101 -10.51 -15.82 7.53
CA ILE A 101 -10.40 -14.53 8.22
C ILE A 101 -10.49 -13.37 7.20
N SER A 102 -9.86 -13.53 6.04
CA SER A 102 -9.91 -12.59 4.91
C SER A 102 -11.33 -12.36 4.42
N GLU A 103 -12.12 -13.43 4.25
CA GLU A 103 -13.54 -13.32 3.88
C GLU A 103 -14.36 -12.59 4.95
N GLN A 104 -14.14 -12.88 6.24
CA GLN A 104 -14.83 -12.17 7.33
C GLN A 104 -14.49 -10.68 7.33
N LEU A 105 -13.20 -10.32 7.20
CA LEU A 105 -12.75 -8.93 7.14
C LEU A 105 -13.34 -8.19 5.94
N ARG A 106 -13.35 -8.82 4.76
CA ARG A 106 -13.98 -8.28 3.56
C ARG A 106 -15.48 -8.06 3.74
N ASN A 107 -16.19 -9.02 4.34
CA ASN A 107 -17.63 -8.90 4.62
C ASN A 107 -17.92 -7.77 5.62
N CYS A 108 -17.14 -7.67 6.68
CA CYS A 108 -17.24 -6.58 7.65
C CYS A 108 -17.00 -5.22 6.98
N LEU A 109 -15.97 -5.11 6.14
CA LEU A 109 -15.67 -3.89 5.39
C LEU A 109 -16.84 -3.49 4.47
N GLN A 110 -17.39 -4.45 3.72
CA GLN A 110 -18.54 -4.21 2.86
C GLN A 110 -19.77 -3.73 3.67
N GLN A 111 -20.02 -4.30 4.85
CA GLN A 111 -21.11 -3.86 5.73
C GLN A 111 -20.89 -2.43 6.25
N GLN A 112 -19.65 -2.07 6.62
CA GLN A 112 -19.32 -0.70 7.05
C GLN A 112 -19.58 0.29 5.92
N ILE A 113 -19.12 -0.01 4.70
CA ILE A 113 -19.36 0.85 3.53
C ILE A 113 -20.86 0.94 3.22
N ALA A 114 -21.59 -0.18 3.25
CA ALA A 114 -23.04 -0.21 3.02
C ALA A 114 -23.86 0.55 4.07
N SER A 115 -23.32 0.72 5.27
CA SER A 115 -24.00 1.51 6.32
C SER A 115 -24.02 3.02 6.03
N ARG A 116 -23.11 3.50 5.17
CA ARG A 116 -22.96 4.94 4.87
C ARG A 116 -23.17 5.30 3.39
N LEU A 117 -22.89 4.38 2.46
CA LEU A 117 -23.00 4.58 1.01
C LEU A 117 -24.10 3.68 0.44
N ALA A 118 -24.99 4.26 -0.38
CA ALA A 118 -25.98 3.49 -1.13
C ALA A 118 -25.32 2.57 -2.18
N ASP A 119 -24.20 2.99 -2.76
CA ASP A 119 -23.48 2.30 -3.84
C ASP A 119 -22.32 1.43 -3.32
N ALA A 120 -22.53 0.71 -2.22
CA ALA A 120 -21.48 -0.10 -1.60
C ALA A 120 -20.94 -1.23 -2.48
N GLY A 121 -21.78 -1.83 -3.34
CA GLY A 121 -21.36 -2.87 -4.28
C GLY A 121 -20.32 -2.38 -5.28
N PRO A 122 -20.63 -1.34 -6.08
CA PRO A 122 -19.68 -0.69 -6.98
C PRO A 122 -18.41 -0.20 -6.26
N THR A 123 -18.56 0.43 -5.09
CA THR A 123 -17.43 0.91 -4.28
C THR A 123 -16.49 -0.24 -3.89
N MET A 124 -17.03 -1.38 -3.46
CA MET A 124 -16.24 -2.57 -3.15
C MET A 124 -15.54 -3.15 -4.38
N GLN A 125 -16.16 -3.09 -5.56
CA GLN A 125 -15.51 -3.53 -6.79
C GLN A 125 -14.33 -2.63 -7.15
N THR A 126 -14.53 -1.30 -7.12
CA THR A 126 -13.44 -0.33 -7.32
C THR A 126 -12.29 -0.56 -6.34
N LEU A 127 -12.62 -0.86 -5.08
CA LEU A 127 -11.62 -1.17 -4.06
C LEU A 127 -10.82 -2.43 -4.40
N CYS A 128 -11.48 -3.51 -4.82
CA CYS A 128 -10.80 -4.73 -5.28
C CYS A 128 -9.86 -4.44 -6.46
N ASP A 129 -10.32 -3.67 -7.45
CA ASP A 129 -9.53 -3.33 -8.64
C ASP A 129 -8.32 -2.45 -8.28
N LEU A 130 -8.47 -1.56 -7.30
CA LEU A 130 -7.37 -0.77 -6.73
C LEU A 130 -6.34 -1.66 -6.03
N ILE A 131 -6.76 -2.64 -5.23
CA ILE A 131 -5.84 -3.58 -4.55
C ILE A 131 -5.01 -4.36 -5.58
N VAL A 132 -5.64 -4.85 -6.66
CA VAL A 132 -4.92 -5.56 -7.73
C VAL A 132 -3.88 -4.67 -8.39
N ARG A 133 -4.23 -3.41 -8.71
CA ARG A 133 -3.28 -2.44 -9.26
C ARG A 133 -2.15 -2.11 -8.29
N LEU A 134 -2.47 -1.95 -7.01
CA LEU A 134 -1.49 -1.66 -5.96
C LEU A 134 -0.46 -2.79 -5.82
N ARG A 135 -0.88 -4.05 -5.97
CA ARG A 135 0.04 -5.20 -5.98
C ARG A 135 0.98 -5.19 -7.16
N ALA A 136 0.50 -4.83 -8.34
CA ALA A 136 1.37 -4.65 -9.52
C ALA A 136 2.37 -3.51 -9.30
N LEU A 137 1.94 -2.41 -8.68
CA LEU A 137 2.83 -1.31 -8.32
C LEU A 137 3.87 -1.71 -7.27
N ALA A 138 3.50 -2.53 -6.27
CA ALA A 138 4.45 -3.06 -5.30
C ALA A 138 5.55 -3.89 -5.98
N GLN A 139 5.22 -4.71 -6.98
CA GLN A 139 6.22 -5.47 -7.75
C GLN A 139 7.12 -4.55 -8.58
N GLU A 140 6.54 -3.52 -9.20
CA GLU A 140 7.27 -2.55 -10.00
C GLU A 140 8.23 -1.71 -9.14
N HIS A 141 7.83 -1.37 -7.91
CA HIS A 141 8.69 -0.72 -6.92
C HIS A 141 9.95 -1.55 -6.63
N ILE A 142 9.81 -2.86 -6.38
CA ILE A 142 10.97 -3.75 -6.16
C ILE A 142 11.86 -3.80 -7.40
N ARG A 143 11.26 -3.87 -8.59
CA ARG A 143 12.00 -3.89 -9.86
C ARG A 143 12.83 -2.62 -10.05
N LEU A 144 12.23 -1.45 -9.85
CA LEU A 144 12.89 -0.14 -9.94
C LEU A 144 13.97 0.01 -8.86
N LEU A 145 13.71 -0.44 -7.63
CA LEU A 145 14.70 -0.42 -6.56
C LEU A 145 15.93 -1.29 -6.89
N GLY A 146 15.71 -2.45 -7.52
CA GLY A 146 16.80 -3.29 -8.03
C GLY A 146 17.61 -2.58 -9.12
N GLN A 147 16.96 -1.87 -10.04
CA GLN A 147 17.64 -1.08 -11.06
C GLN A 147 18.43 0.10 -10.49
N LEU A 148 17.87 0.79 -9.50
CA LEU A 148 18.57 1.86 -8.77
C LEU A 148 19.86 1.31 -8.14
N SER A 149 19.79 0.14 -7.52
CA SER A 149 20.92 -0.50 -6.85
C SER A 149 22.04 -0.91 -7.82
N ILE A 150 21.69 -1.32 -9.04
CA ILE A 150 22.66 -1.66 -10.09
C ILE A 150 23.29 -0.40 -10.71
N THR A 151 22.46 0.62 -10.97
CA THR A 151 22.88 1.83 -11.68
C THR A 151 23.67 2.78 -10.79
N TYR A 152 23.28 2.85 -9.51
CA TYR A 152 23.90 3.71 -8.51
C TYR A 152 24.20 2.90 -7.23
N PRO A 153 25.22 2.03 -7.24
CA PRO A 153 25.57 1.19 -6.09
C PRO A 153 25.77 2.00 -4.80
N GLN A 154 26.36 3.19 -4.91
CA GLN A 154 26.56 4.13 -3.81
C GLN A 154 25.26 4.64 -3.19
N ALA A 155 24.15 4.66 -3.94
CA ALA A 155 22.82 5.01 -3.45
C ALA A 155 22.13 3.83 -2.74
N ALA A 156 22.56 2.59 -3.01
CA ALA A 156 22.13 1.39 -2.31
C ALA A 156 23.03 1.01 -1.12
N ASP A 157 24.21 1.61 -1.02
CA ASP A 157 25.19 1.37 0.06
C ASP A 157 24.74 1.85 1.45
N ARG A 158 25.56 1.56 2.46
CA ARG A 158 25.35 1.95 3.86
C ARG A 158 25.31 3.48 4.01
N GLY A 159 24.14 4.04 4.33
CA GLY A 159 23.96 5.43 4.76
C GLY A 159 22.86 6.21 4.03
N THR A 160 22.43 5.76 2.84
CA THR A 160 21.43 6.47 2.00
C THR A 160 20.00 5.95 2.21
N LEU A 161 19.82 4.63 2.32
CA LEU A 161 18.54 4.00 2.63
C LEU A 161 18.47 3.50 4.08
N PRO A 162 17.33 3.64 4.78
CA PRO A 162 17.15 3.07 6.11
C PRO A 162 17.32 1.54 6.12
N GLU A 163 17.92 0.99 7.18
CA GLU A 163 18.20 -0.45 7.27
C GLU A 163 16.94 -1.31 7.25
N LEU A 164 15.86 -0.87 7.92
CA LEU A 164 14.57 -1.57 7.87
C LEU A 164 13.97 -1.58 6.44
N TYR A 165 14.12 -0.49 5.69
CA TYR A 165 13.66 -0.44 4.30
C TYR A 165 14.40 -1.47 3.43
N LYS A 166 15.71 -1.59 3.61
CA LYS A 166 16.52 -2.61 2.91
C LYS A 166 16.06 -4.02 3.27
N GLU A 167 15.85 -4.30 4.55
CA GLU A 167 15.39 -5.61 5.01
C GLU A 167 14.04 -6.02 4.40
N LEU A 168 13.14 -5.06 4.24
CA LEU A 168 11.79 -5.28 3.72
C LEU A 168 11.76 -5.50 2.21
N PHE A 169 12.54 -4.74 1.44
CA PHE A 169 12.39 -4.64 -0.01
C PHE A 169 13.57 -5.17 -0.83
N THR A 170 14.70 -5.48 -0.20
CA THR A 170 15.80 -6.13 -0.90
C THR A 170 15.54 -7.63 -0.92
N PRO A 171 15.47 -8.28 -2.10
CA PRO A 171 15.27 -9.72 -2.16
C PRO A 171 16.42 -10.42 -1.43
N THR A 172 16.09 -11.30 -0.49
CA THR A 172 17.06 -12.20 0.13
C THR A 172 17.60 -13.12 -0.96
N SER A 173 18.90 -13.04 -1.23
CA SER A 173 19.61 -13.92 -2.17
C SER A 173 19.53 -15.38 -1.75
#